data_AF-A0A2R5G847-F1
#
_entry.id   AF-A0A2R5G847-F1
#
_cell.length_a   1.000
_cell.length_b   1.000
_cell.length_c   1.000
_cell.angle_alpha   90.00
_cell.angle_beta   90.00
_cell.angle_gamma   90.00
#
_symmetry.space_group_name_H-M   'P 1'
#
loop_
_entity.id
_entity.type
_entity.pdbx_description
1 polymer ?
#
loop_
_entity_poly.entity_id
_entity_poly.type
_entity_poly.pdbx_seq_one_letter_code
_entity_poly.pdbx_strand_id
1 'polypeptide(L)'
;MRDGFDRILDIVRPEVHHLFSQEKMPDCWFKDLRDEQGVPIDQLEVVMGFLLSAAIGTTMSTIEWALVALAHFPREQAKVHAEILATLGGATIFLAPLYQARDTHFISDADQFIPDRYLREKIRERKSCPFSSKLDASVVRNQFGNGSRVCLGKRAAELEVRALVCELLSHYEVVLDPPSQTLPGIAATTVGVPKPFPKLRLLPRKS
;
A
#
# COMPACT_ATOMS: atom_id res chain seq x y z
N MET A 1 6.96 -9.59 -32.80
CA MET A 1 7.65 -8.79 -31.76
C MET A 1 7.26 -7.31 -31.85
N ARG A 2 7.31 -6.67 -33.04
CA ARG A 2 6.83 -5.29 -33.26
C ARG A 2 5.35 -5.08 -32.85
N ASP A 3 4.44 -5.92 -33.34
CA ASP A 3 3.00 -5.83 -33.00
C ASP A 3 2.69 -5.87 -31.50
N GLY A 4 3.53 -6.54 -30.69
CA GLY A 4 3.33 -6.63 -29.24
C GLY A 4 3.75 -5.36 -28.52
N PHE A 5 4.85 -4.75 -28.94
CA PHE A 5 5.31 -3.48 -28.38
C PHE A 5 4.40 -2.32 -28.80
N ASP A 6 3.87 -2.35 -30.03
CA ASP A 6 2.93 -1.34 -30.51
C ASP A 6 1.65 -1.31 -29.64
N ARG A 7 1.11 -2.48 -29.26
CA ARG A 7 -0.01 -2.57 -28.31
C ARG A 7 0.32 -2.03 -26.91
N ILE A 8 1.57 -2.18 -26.46
CA ILE A 8 2.02 -1.59 -25.19
C ILE A 8 2.05 -0.07 -25.31
N LEU A 9 2.53 0.46 -26.43
CA LEU A 9 2.52 1.89 -26.70
C LEU A 9 1.11 2.46 -26.81
N ASP A 10 0.14 1.71 -27.37
CA ASP A 10 -1.27 2.13 -27.40
C ASP A 10 -1.87 2.33 -26.00
N ILE A 11 -1.39 1.57 -25.00
CA ILE A 11 -1.80 1.71 -23.60
C ILE A 11 -1.04 2.85 -22.92
N VAL A 12 0.26 2.96 -23.17
CA VAL A 12 1.15 3.87 -22.44
C VAL A 12 1.05 5.31 -22.93
N ARG A 13 0.88 5.53 -24.23
CA ARG A 13 0.86 6.85 -24.85
C ARG A 13 -0.19 7.79 -24.24
N PRO A 14 -1.47 7.39 -24.08
CA PRO A 14 -2.48 8.25 -23.44
C PRO A 14 -2.10 8.66 -22.01
N GLU A 15 -1.48 7.76 -21.24
CA GLU A 15 -1.09 8.00 -19.85
C GLU A 15 0.08 8.99 -19.75
N VAL A 16 1.07 8.86 -20.64
CA VAL A 16 2.21 9.79 -20.71
C VAL A 16 1.72 11.19 -21.10
N HIS A 17 0.86 11.30 -22.12
CA HIS A 17 0.27 12.58 -22.49
C HIS A 17 -0.61 13.16 -21.38
N HIS A 18 -1.37 12.32 -20.68
CA HIS A 18 -2.16 12.76 -19.53
C HIS A 18 -1.26 13.35 -18.43
N LEU A 19 -0.18 12.66 -18.07
CA LEU A 19 0.79 13.14 -17.06
C LEU A 19 1.36 14.53 -17.41
N PHE A 20 1.72 14.74 -18.68
CA PHE A 20 2.34 15.99 -19.14
C PHE A 20 1.34 17.13 -19.43
N SER A 21 0.05 16.85 -19.47
CA SER A 21 -1.01 17.85 -19.66
C SER A 21 -1.57 18.42 -18.34
N GLN A 22 -1.13 17.91 -17.20
CA GLN A 22 -1.58 18.39 -15.88
C GLN A 22 -1.02 19.78 -15.57
N GLU A 23 -1.87 20.68 -15.08
CA GLU A 23 -1.50 22.05 -14.68
C GLU A 23 -0.39 22.08 -13.61
N LYS A 24 -0.38 21.09 -12.72
CA LYS A 24 0.68 20.89 -11.73
C LYS A 24 1.22 19.47 -11.84
N MET A 25 2.25 19.31 -12.66
CA MET A 25 2.92 18.02 -12.84
C MET A 25 3.61 17.57 -11.55
N PRO A 26 3.51 16.28 -11.15
CA PRO A 26 4.24 15.74 -10.01
C PRO A 26 5.77 15.81 -10.22
N ASP A 27 6.52 16.06 -9.15
CA ASP A 27 7.98 15.89 -9.16
C ASP A 27 8.29 14.39 -9.31
N CYS A 28 8.68 14.00 -10.52
CA CYS A 28 8.95 12.62 -10.88
C CYS A 28 10.06 12.54 -11.92
N TRP A 29 10.67 11.37 -12.03
CA TRP A 29 11.80 11.15 -12.95
C TRP A 29 11.47 11.49 -14.41
N PHE A 30 10.21 11.31 -14.87
CA PHE A 30 9.77 11.69 -16.21
C PHE A 30 9.77 13.21 -16.43
N LYS A 31 9.49 13.98 -15.38
CA LYS A 31 9.61 15.45 -15.40
C LYS A 31 11.07 15.86 -15.57
N ASP A 32 11.98 15.24 -14.82
CA ASP A 32 13.41 15.55 -14.87
C ASP A 32 14.02 15.17 -16.23
N LEU A 33 13.61 14.03 -16.81
CA LEU A 33 14.03 13.64 -18.16
C LEU A 33 13.60 14.65 -19.23
N ARG A 34 12.39 15.21 -19.13
CA ARG A 34 11.92 16.25 -20.06
C ARG A 34 12.62 17.59 -19.80
N ASP A 35 12.62 18.05 -18.55
CA ASP A 35 13.02 19.42 -18.18
C ASP A 35 14.54 19.60 -18.13
N GLU A 36 15.26 18.62 -17.60
CA GLU A 36 16.72 18.70 -17.39
C GLU A 36 17.51 18.06 -18.53
N GLN A 37 17.00 16.94 -19.09
CA GLN A 37 17.69 16.19 -20.15
C GLN A 37 17.13 16.44 -21.54
N GLY A 38 16.04 17.22 -21.66
CA GLY A 38 15.45 17.59 -22.94
C GLY A 38 14.85 16.42 -23.73
N VAL A 39 14.49 15.32 -23.05
CA VAL A 39 13.94 14.12 -23.72
C VAL A 39 12.53 14.43 -24.26
N PRO A 40 12.29 14.23 -25.58
CA PRO A 40 10.98 14.44 -26.19
C PRO A 40 9.89 13.51 -25.62
N ILE A 41 8.64 13.95 -25.64
CA ILE A 41 7.50 13.20 -25.08
C ILE A 41 7.31 11.84 -25.78
N ASP A 42 7.50 11.77 -27.10
CA ASP A 42 7.43 10.53 -27.88
C ASP A 42 8.52 9.52 -27.46
N GLN A 43 9.71 9.97 -27.07
CA GLN A 43 10.72 9.09 -26.50
C GLN A 43 10.37 8.64 -25.08
N LEU A 44 9.69 9.48 -24.29
CA LEU A 44 9.22 9.12 -22.96
C LEU A 44 8.11 8.06 -23.02
N GLU A 45 7.24 8.08 -24.03
CA GLU A 45 6.29 6.98 -24.31
C GLU A 45 7.02 5.65 -24.48
N VAL A 46 8.09 5.66 -25.28
CA VAL A 46 8.90 4.47 -25.54
C VAL A 46 9.60 4.00 -24.26
N VAL A 47 10.17 4.91 -23.48
CA VAL A 47 10.79 4.59 -22.18
C VAL A 47 9.77 3.95 -21.23
N MET A 48 8.57 4.51 -21.11
CA MET A 48 7.52 3.94 -20.27
C MET A 48 7.02 2.59 -20.78
N GLY A 49 6.94 2.41 -22.11
CA GLY A 49 6.64 1.12 -22.74
C GLY A 49 7.67 0.05 -22.42
N PHE A 50 8.96 0.38 -22.46
CA PHE A 50 10.03 -0.54 -22.06
C PHE A 50 9.98 -0.90 -20.58
N LEU A 51 9.75 0.08 -19.70
CA LEU A 51 9.60 -0.18 -18.26
C LEU A 51 8.44 -1.13 -17.98
N LEU A 52 7.29 -0.92 -18.61
CA LEU A 52 6.12 -1.78 -18.45
C LEU A 52 6.37 -3.19 -18.99
N SER A 53 6.96 -3.29 -20.18
CA SER A 53 7.30 -4.56 -20.81
C SER A 53 8.31 -5.37 -20.00
N ALA A 54 9.38 -4.72 -19.50
CA ALA A 54 10.40 -5.37 -18.70
C ALA A 54 9.84 -5.87 -17.37
N ALA A 55 9.02 -5.07 -16.68
CA ALA A 55 8.45 -5.43 -15.38
C ALA A 55 7.46 -6.62 -15.49
N ILE A 56 6.58 -6.60 -16.48
CA ILE A 56 5.57 -7.65 -16.66
C ILE A 56 6.20 -8.90 -17.27
N GLY A 57 7.00 -8.74 -18.32
CA GLY A 57 7.57 -9.84 -19.09
C GLY A 57 8.50 -10.72 -18.25
N THR A 58 9.42 -10.12 -17.48
CA THR A 58 10.35 -10.89 -16.65
C THR A 58 9.65 -11.67 -15.54
N THR A 59 8.64 -11.09 -14.89
CA THR A 59 7.86 -11.77 -13.85
C THR A 59 7.05 -12.92 -14.44
N MET A 60 6.37 -12.70 -15.57
CA MET A 60 5.59 -13.74 -16.25
C MET A 60 6.48 -14.89 -16.68
N SER A 61 7.58 -14.62 -17.39
CA SER A 61 8.53 -15.65 -17.80
C SER A 61 9.14 -16.38 -16.60
N THR A 62 9.42 -15.70 -15.48
CA THR A 62 9.92 -16.35 -14.26
C THR A 62 8.89 -17.32 -13.69
N ILE A 63 7.61 -16.92 -13.61
CA ILE A 63 6.53 -17.80 -13.14
C ILE A 63 6.36 -18.98 -14.08
N GLU A 64 6.36 -18.77 -15.40
CA GLU A 64 6.26 -19.84 -16.39
C GLU A 64 7.40 -20.86 -16.22
N TRP A 65 8.65 -20.39 -16.14
CA TRP A 65 9.80 -21.27 -15.93
C TRP A 65 9.77 -21.96 -14.57
N ALA A 66 9.28 -21.30 -13.52
CA ALA A 66 9.09 -21.93 -12.22
C ALA A 66 8.04 -23.05 -12.29
N LEU A 67 6.91 -22.83 -12.97
CA LEU A 67 5.88 -23.86 -13.19
C LEU A 67 6.42 -25.03 -14.02
N VAL A 68 7.16 -24.73 -15.09
CA VAL A 68 7.84 -25.74 -15.93
C VAL A 68 8.83 -26.55 -15.09
N ALA A 69 9.65 -25.90 -14.27
CA ALA A 69 10.60 -26.58 -13.39
C ALA A 69 9.88 -27.48 -12.38
N LEU A 70 8.86 -26.96 -11.68
CA LEU A 70 8.08 -27.77 -10.73
C LEU A 70 7.48 -29.01 -11.41
N ALA A 71 6.88 -28.84 -12.60
CA ALA A 71 6.29 -29.93 -13.35
C ALA A 71 7.29 -31.01 -13.80
N HIS A 72 8.53 -30.62 -14.15
CA HIS A 72 9.57 -31.56 -14.59
C HIS A 72 10.37 -32.19 -13.44
N PHE A 73 10.35 -31.59 -12.24
CA PHE A 73 11.12 -32.04 -11.08
C PHE A 73 10.20 -32.43 -9.90
N PRO A 74 9.41 -33.52 -10.02
CA PRO A 74 8.40 -33.89 -9.04
C PRO A 74 8.95 -34.18 -7.63
N ARG A 75 10.21 -34.66 -7.55
CA ARG A 75 10.89 -34.87 -6.26
C ARG A 75 11.14 -33.55 -5.53
N GLU A 76 11.62 -32.53 -6.23
CA GLU A 76 11.89 -31.22 -5.63
C GLU A 76 10.57 -30.50 -5.33
N GLN A 77 9.58 -30.61 -6.22
CA GLN A 77 8.22 -30.13 -5.95
C GLN A 77 7.64 -30.75 -4.66
N ALA A 78 7.82 -32.06 -4.44
CA ALA A 78 7.36 -32.72 -3.22
C ALA A 78 8.07 -32.22 -1.96
N LYS A 79 9.37 -31.92 -2.03
CA LYS A 79 10.12 -31.33 -0.91
C LYS A 79 9.61 -29.93 -0.57
N VAL A 80 9.46 -29.06 -1.57
CA VAL A 80 8.94 -27.69 -1.39
C VAL A 80 7.53 -27.73 -0.81
N HIS A 81 6.68 -28.62 -1.33
CA HIS A 81 5.34 -28.83 -0.79
C HIS A 81 5.37 -29.26 0.68
N ALA A 82 6.22 -30.24 1.04
CA ALA A 82 6.37 -30.69 2.42
C ALA A 82 6.86 -29.56 3.34
N GLU A 83 7.81 -28.74 2.90
CA GLU A 83 8.31 -27.57 3.64
C GLU A 83 7.22 -26.52 3.86
N ILE A 84 6.45 -26.19 2.81
CA ILE A 84 5.31 -25.27 2.90
C ILE A 84 4.30 -25.79 3.94
N LEU A 85 3.96 -27.08 3.90
CA LEU A 85 3.03 -27.66 4.87
C LEU A 85 3.61 -27.74 6.28
N ALA A 86 4.89 -28.04 6.44
CA ALA A 86 5.54 -28.08 7.75
C ALA A 86 5.62 -26.68 8.40
N THR A 87 5.83 -25.65 7.59
CA THR A 87 5.96 -24.26 8.05
C THR A 87 4.61 -23.59 8.26
N LEU A 88 3.71 -23.73 7.28
CA LEU A 88 2.41 -23.05 7.29
C LEU A 88 1.29 -23.91 7.91
N GLY A 89 1.48 -25.22 8.07
CA GLY A 89 0.48 -26.12 8.67
C GLY A 89 -0.84 -26.22 7.89
N GLY A 90 -0.82 -25.93 6.58
CA GLY A 90 -2.04 -25.80 5.77
C GLY A 90 -2.82 -24.50 6.01
N ALA A 91 -2.22 -23.51 6.70
CA ALA A 91 -2.82 -22.20 6.86
C ALA A 91 -3.02 -21.52 5.49
N THR A 92 -4.20 -20.93 5.32
CA THR A 92 -4.49 -20.08 4.17
C THR A 92 -3.53 -18.89 4.17
N ILE A 93 -2.79 -18.72 3.07
CA ILE A 93 -1.98 -17.52 2.86
C ILE A 93 -2.94 -16.36 2.64
N PHE A 94 -3.15 -15.58 3.70
CA PHE A 94 -3.96 -14.38 3.65
C PHE A 94 -3.05 -13.17 3.65
N LEU A 95 -3.04 -12.44 2.54
CA LEU A 95 -2.32 -11.18 2.46
C LEU A 95 -3.17 -10.13 3.18
N ALA A 96 -2.87 -9.91 4.46
CA ALA A 96 -3.53 -8.91 5.29
C ALA A 96 -2.57 -7.75 5.58
N PRO A 97 -2.70 -6.62 4.86
CA PRO A 97 -1.91 -5.42 5.11
C PRO A 97 -1.97 -4.95 6.56
N LEU A 98 -3.10 -5.20 7.26
CA LEU A 98 -3.28 -4.87 8.67
C LEU A 98 -2.28 -5.58 9.60
N TYR A 99 -1.87 -6.83 9.30
CA TYR A 99 -0.86 -7.52 10.10
C TYR A 99 0.54 -6.96 9.86
N GLN A 100 0.86 -6.57 8.62
CA GLN A 100 2.14 -5.91 8.31
C GLN A 100 2.29 -4.58 9.06
N ALA A 101 1.20 -3.82 9.19
CA ALA A 101 1.17 -2.57 9.95
C ALA A 101 1.30 -2.75 11.47
N ARG A 102 1.17 -3.97 12.00
CA ARG A 102 1.32 -4.31 13.43
C ARG A 102 2.52 -5.23 13.70
N ASP A 103 3.35 -5.50 12.69
CA ASP A 103 4.49 -6.40 12.82
C ASP A 103 5.68 -5.68 13.45
N THR A 104 6.02 -6.07 14.68
CA THR A 104 7.11 -5.48 15.45
C THR A 104 8.49 -5.75 14.87
N HIS A 105 8.64 -6.73 13.95
CA HIS A 105 9.89 -6.96 13.22
C HIS A 105 10.18 -5.85 12.20
N PHE A 106 9.13 -5.22 11.64
CA PHE A 106 9.26 -4.16 10.64
C PHE A 106 8.99 -2.77 11.20
N ILE A 107 8.18 -2.67 12.25
CA ILE A 107 7.71 -1.41 12.83
C ILE A 107 7.96 -1.47 14.33
N SER A 108 8.95 -0.71 14.84
CA SER A 108 9.19 -0.65 16.29
C SER A 108 7.94 -0.12 17.02
N ASP A 109 7.59 -0.73 18.15
CA ASP A 109 6.44 -0.34 18.98
C ASP A 109 5.11 -0.31 18.20
N ALA A 110 4.93 -1.21 17.21
CA ALA A 110 3.73 -1.27 16.37
C ALA A 110 2.43 -1.57 17.14
N ASP A 111 2.58 -2.11 18.36
CA ASP A 111 1.52 -2.39 19.30
C ASP A 111 1.04 -1.13 20.05
N GLN A 112 1.83 -0.06 20.06
CA GLN A 112 1.51 1.20 20.74
C GLN A 112 0.78 2.20 19.83
N PHE A 113 -0.13 2.97 20.42
CA PHE A 113 -0.82 4.07 19.73
C PHE A 113 0.07 5.32 19.69
N ILE A 114 0.81 5.48 18.59
CA ILE A 114 1.72 6.61 18.37
C ILE A 114 1.23 7.39 17.12
N PRO A 115 0.32 8.37 17.27
CA PRO A 115 -0.24 9.11 16.14
C PRO A 115 0.84 9.89 15.37
N ASP A 116 1.85 10.40 16.08
CA ASP A 116 2.94 11.19 15.52
C ASP A 116 3.85 10.40 14.57
N ARG A 117 3.76 9.06 14.62
CA ARG A 117 4.54 8.15 13.77
C ARG A 117 4.42 8.48 12.29
N TYR A 118 3.30 9.04 11.83
CA TYR A 118 3.07 9.32 10.41
C TYR A 118 3.07 10.81 10.07
N LEU A 119 3.55 11.67 10.98
CA LEU A 119 3.76 13.08 10.68
C LEU A 119 4.82 13.26 9.59
N ARG A 120 4.67 14.32 8.78
CA ARG A 120 5.49 14.53 7.57
C ARG A 120 6.97 14.68 7.90
N GLU A 121 7.26 15.40 8.97
CA GLU A 121 8.59 15.61 9.55
C GLU A 121 9.19 14.29 10.04
N LYS A 122 8.41 13.46 10.75
CA LYS A 122 8.86 12.13 11.20
C LYS A 122 9.14 11.18 10.04
N ILE A 123 8.33 11.21 8.99
CA ILE A 123 8.61 10.46 7.76
C ILE A 123 9.90 10.95 7.10
N ARG A 124 10.13 12.28 7.04
CA ARG A 124 11.35 12.86 6.44
C ARG A 124 12.61 12.52 7.23
N GLU A 125 12.57 12.62 8.56
CA GLU A 125 13.67 12.28 9.47
C GLU A 125 14.14 10.83 9.26
N ARG A 126 13.21 9.91 9.01
CA ARG A 126 13.50 8.47 8.85
C ARG A 126 14.19 8.12 7.53
N LYS A 127 13.88 8.84 6.43
CA LYS A 127 14.35 8.56 5.06
C LYS A 127 15.89 8.57 4.87
N SER A 128 16.66 9.03 5.85
CA SER A 128 18.13 8.98 5.86
C SER A 128 18.70 7.58 6.10
N CYS A 129 17.89 6.62 6.56
CA CYS A 129 18.32 5.24 6.83
C CYS A 129 17.83 4.27 5.74
N PRO A 130 18.70 3.47 5.08
CA PRO A 130 18.34 2.56 3.98
C PRO A 130 17.22 1.55 4.30
N PHE A 131 17.07 1.19 5.59
CA PHE A 131 16.06 0.23 6.07
C PHE A 131 14.73 0.87 6.54
N SER A 132 14.68 2.19 6.73
CA SER A 132 13.47 2.92 7.15
C SER A 132 12.35 2.94 6.10
N SER A 133 12.71 2.72 4.85
CA SER A 133 11.83 2.69 3.68
C SER A 133 10.76 1.58 3.76
N LYS A 134 10.93 0.59 4.64
CA LYS A 134 9.98 -0.52 4.84
C LYS A 134 8.71 -0.10 5.60
N LEU A 135 8.83 0.79 6.59
CA LEU A 135 7.70 1.35 7.34
C LEU A 135 6.78 2.18 6.44
N ASP A 136 7.38 2.97 5.55
CA ASP A 136 6.63 3.83 4.63
C ASP A 136 6.46 3.20 3.23
N ALA A 137 6.66 1.88 3.12
CA ALA A 137 6.37 1.15 1.89
C ALA A 137 4.90 1.37 1.50
N SER A 138 4.65 1.47 0.19
CA SER A 138 3.31 1.78 -0.33
C SER A 138 2.22 0.86 0.24
N VAL A 139 2.54 -0.43 0.42
CA VAL A 139 1.62 -1.46 0.94
C VAL A 139 1.24 -1.26 2.41
N VAL A 140 2.15 -0.73 3.23
CA VAL A 140 1.90 -0.45 4.66
C VAL A 140 1.26 0.93 4.85
N ARG A 141 1.67 1.92 4.05
CA ARG A 141 1.19 3.30 4.16
C ARG A 141 -0.27 3.46 3.72
N ASN A 142 -0.73 2.66 2.75
CA ASN A 142 -2.07 2.81 2.17
C ASN A 142 -2.99 1.66 2.56
N GLN A 143 -3.81 1.88 3.59
CA GLN A 143 -4.79 0.93 4.11
C GLN A 143 -5.88 0.54 3.10
N PHE A 144 -5.96 1.27 1.98
CA PHE A 144 -6.92 1.03 0.90
C PHE A 144 -6.36 0.17 -0.25
N GLY A 145 -5.16 -0.39 -0.10
CA GLY A 145 -4.46 -1.10 -1.18
C GLY A 145 -3.80 -0.15 -2.20
N ASN A 146 -3.21 -0.68 -3.27
CA ASN A 146 -2.45 0.12 -4.25
C ASN A 146 -2.67 -0.35 -5.69
N GLY A 147 -2.27 0.47 -6.66
CA GLY A 147 -2.36 0.18 -8.09
C GLY A 147 -3.80 0.17 -8.61
N SER A 148 -4.05 -0.61 -9.66
CA SER A 148 -5.36 -0.74 -10.33
C SER A 148 -6.47 -1.31 -9.45
N ARG A 149 -6.13 -1.81 -8.26
CA ARG A 149 -7.05 -2.46 -7.31
C ARG A 149 -7.15 -1.68 -5.98
N VAL A 150 -6.68 -0.43 -5.94
CA VAL A 150 -6.93 0.46 -4.78
C VAL A 150 -8.43 0.63 -4.56
N CYS A 151 -8.85 0.73 -3.30
CA CYS A 151 -10.25 0.94 -2.95
C CYS A 151 -10.81 2.15 -3.70
N LEU A 152 -11.85 1.90 -4.50
CA LEU A 152 -12.56 2.91 -5.26
C LEU A 152 -13.09 4.04 -4.36
N GLY A 153 -13.50 3.68 -3.13
CA GLY A 153 -14.04 4.61 -2.14
C GLY A 153 -13.01 5.39 -1.31
N LYS A 154 -11.70 5.21 -1.56
CA LYS A 154 -10.63 5.81 -0.73
C LYS A 154 -10.83 7.29 -0.46
N ARG A 155 -11.11 8.08 -1.51
CA ARG A 155 -11.21 9.54 -1.42
C ARG A 155 -12.44 9.99 -0.62
N ALA A 156 -13.57 9.31 -0.81
CA ALA A 156 -14.79 9.56 -0.04
C ALA A 156 -14.57 9.20 1.44
N ALA A 157 -14.05 8.01 1.72
CA ALA A 157 -13.78 7.55 3.08
C ALA A 157 -12.78 8.47 3.83
N GLU A 158 -11.71 8.92 3.16
CA GLU A 158 -10.76 9.87 3.76
C GLU A 158 -11.43 11.21 4.10
N LEU A 159 -12.32 11.71 3.25
CA LEU A 159 -13.04 12.95 3.49
C LEU A 159 -14.04 12.79 4.64
N GLU A 160 -14.85 11.74 4.62
CA GLU A 160 -15.85 11.44 5.66
C GLU A 160 -15.21 11.30 7.04
N VAL A 161 -14.12 10.52 7.16
CA VAL A 161 -13.41 10.34 8.43
C VAL A 161 -12.84 11.66 8.92
N ARG A 162 -12.20 12.46 8.05
CA ARG A 162 -11.65 13.76 8.45
C ARG A 162 -12.74 14.73 8.88
N ALA A 163 -13.81 14.85 8.10
CA ALA A 163 -14.92 15.73 8.43
C ALA A 163 -15.59 15.33 9.75
N LEU A 164 -15.89 14.03 9.93
CA LEU A 164 -16.46 13.50 11.16
C LEU A 164 -15.55 13.76 12.37
N VAL A 165 -14.26 13.45 12.27
CA VAL A 165 -13.32 13.63 13.39
C VAL A 165 -13.13 15.11 13.71
N CYS A 166 -13.00 15.98 12.70
CA CYS A 166 -12.91 17.43 12.91
C CYS A 166 -14.16 17.96 13.60
N GLU A 167 -15.35 17.62 13.11
CA GLU A 167 -16.63 18.08 13.68
C GLU A 167 -16.82 17.57 15.11
N LEU A 168 -16.63 16.26 15.30
CA LEU A 168 -16.77 15.61 16.60
C LEU A 168 -15.82 16.21 17.63
N LEU A 169 -14.54 16.38 17.29
CA LEU A 169 -13.54 16.88 18.24
C LEU A 169 -13.59 18.40 18.41
N SER A 170 -14.18 19.15 17.48
CA SER A 170 -14.40 20.60 17.63
C SER A 170 -15.50 20.89 18.66
N HIS A 171 -16.52 20.04 18.72
CA HIS A 171 -17.69 20.27 19.57
C HIS A 171 -17.74 19.40 20.83
N TYR A 172 -17.07 18.25 20.81
CA TYR A 172 -17.18 17.25 21.88
C TYR A 172 -15.83 16.71 22.35
N GLU A 173 -15.80 16.35 23.62
CA GLU A 173 -14.82 15.46 24.21
C GLU A 173 -15.41 14.04 24.23
N VAL A 174 -14.68 13.08 23.65
CA VAL A 174 -15.09 11.67 23.63
C VAL A 174 -14.47 10.98 24.84
N VAL A 175 -15.29 10.53 25.79
CA VAL A 175 -14.82 9.89 27.02
C VAL A 175 -15.38 8.47 27.17
N LEU A 176 -14.64 7.62 27.88
CA LEU A 176 -15.09 6.29 28.29
C LEU A 176 -16.12 6.41 29.44
N ASP A 177 -17.16 5.57 29.41
CA ASP A 177 -18.18 5.48 30.46
C ASP A 177 -18.46 4.02 30.89
N PRO A 178 -17.82 3.50 31.96
CA PRO A 178 -16.97 4.22 32.92
C PRO A 178 -15.54 4.47 32.39
N PRO A 179 -14.79 5.41 32.99
CA PRO A 179 -13.39 5.70 32.61
C PRO A 179 -12.42 4.53 32.76
N SER A 180 -12.75 3.55 33.62
CA SER A 180 -11.92 2.38 33.91
C SER A 180 -12.01 1.26 32.88
N GLN A 181 -12.71 1.47 31.76
CA GLN A 181 -12.77 0.48 30.68
C GLN A 181 -11.38 0.24 30.08
N THR A 182 -11.03 -1.03 29.85
CA THR A 182 -9.78 -1.42 29.19
C THR A 182 -9.93 -1.40 27.68
N LEU A 183 -8.80 -1.46 26.96
CA LEU A 183 -8.82 -1.63 25.51
C LEU A 183 -9.59 -2.91 25.13
N PRO A 184 -10.53 -2.85 24.18
CA PRO A 184 -11.29 -4.01 23.75
C PRO A 184 -10.45 -4.93 22.87
N GLY A 185 -10.86 -6.20 22.78
CA GLY A 185 -10.34 -7.11 21.77
C GLY A 185 -10.79 -6.67 20.36
N ILE A 186 -10.13 -7.21 19.34
CA ILE A 186 -10.48 -6.95 17.94
C ILE A 186 -11.25 -8.16 17.40
N ALA A 187 -12.46 -7.94 16.89
CA ALA A 187 -13.12 -8.93 16.07
C ALA A 187 -12.64 -8.81 14.62
N ALA A 188 -12.14 -9.91 14.07
CA ALA A 188 -11.70 -9.98 12.69
C ALA A 188 -12.91 -9.95 11.74
N THR A 189 -13.05 -8.85 11.01
CA THR A 189 -13.88 -8.74 9.81
C THR A 189 -12.99 -8.18 8.69
N THR A 190 -13.55 -7.65 7.59
CA THR A 190 -12.77 -6.93 6.57
C THR A 190 -11.99 -5.76 7.17
N VAL A 191 -12.52 -5.10 8.21
CA VAL A 191 -11.83 -4.10 9.03
C VAL A 191 -11.96 -4.54 10.49
N GLY A 192 -10.87 -4.55 11.25
CA GLY A 192 -10.94 -4.88 12.67
C GLY A 192 -11.88 -3.93 13.42
N VAL A 193 -12.86 -4.47 14.14
CA VAL A 193 -13.79 -3.68 14.96
C VAL A 193 -13.61 -4.04 16.45
N PRO A 194 -13.75 -3.07 17.36
CA PRO A 194 -13.65 -3.36 18.79
C PRO A 194 -14.81 -4.27 19.24
N LYS A 195 -14.47 -5.34 19.97
CA LYS A 195 -15.42 -6.28 20.55
C LYS A 195 -15.04 -6.59 22.00
N PRO A 196 -15.88 -6.22 22.99
CA PRO A 196 -17.08 -5.39 22.84
C PRO A 196 -16.74 -3.97 22.39
N PHE A 197 -17.70 -3.26 21.80
CA PHE A 197 -17.54 -1.83 21.56
C PHE A 197 -17.55 -1.10 22.92
N PRO A 198 -16.57 -0.23 23.21
CA PRO A 198 -16.51 0.46 24.50
C PRO A 198 -17.69 1.41 24.65
N LYS A 199 -18.22 1.55 25.86
CA LYS A 199 -19.24 2.56 26.13
C LYS A 199 -18.60 3.94 26.12
N LEU A 200 -19.08 4.79 25.23
CA LEU A 200 -18.60 6.16 25.04
C LEU A 200 -19.68 7.16 25.46
N ARG A 201 -19.23 8.31 25.98
CA ARG A 201 -20.06 9.48 26.23
C ARG A 201 -19.42 10.69 25.56
N LEU A 202 -20.26 11.53 24.94
CA LEU A 202 -19.83 12.77 24.30
C LEU A 202 -20.14 13.94 25.24
N LEU A 203 -19.11 14.66 25.66
CA LEU A 203 -19.25 15.84 26.52
C LEU A 203 -19.07 17.09 25.65
N PRO A 204 -20.01 18.05 25.66
CA PRO A 204 -19.81 19.30 24.93
C PRO A 204 -18.53 20.02 25.41
N ARG A 205 -17.69 20.46 24.47
CA ARG A 205 -16.53 21.31 24.79
C ARG A 205 -17.01 22.70 25.18
N LYS A 206 -16.46 23.23 26.27
CA LYS A 206 -16.63 24.65 26.60
C LYS A 206 -15.74 25.46 25.68
N SER A 207 -16.32 26.44 24.97
CA SER A 207 -15.62 27.43 24.17
C SER A 207 -14.72 28.31 25.03
#